data_AF-A0A920LRY7-F1
#
_entry.id   AF-A0A920LRY7-F1
#
_cell.length_a   1.000
_cell.length_b   1.000
_cell.length_c   1.000
_cell.angle_alpha   90.00
_cell.angle_beta   90.00
_cell.angle_gamma   90.00
#
_symmetry.space_group_name_H-M   'P 1'
#
loop_
_entity.id
_entity.type
_entity.pdbx_description
1 polymer ?
#
loop_
_entity_poly.entity_id
_entity_poly.type
_entity_poly.pdbx_seq_one_letter_code
_entity_poly.pdbx_strand_id
1 'polypeptide(L)'
;MIKTPVFDGHNDLLLALWRSNDLDGKDFIFGRQKGHIDLPRCKKVVLKGIFAIFVPATNVAPEAFWERHPDLVKNKKGATEKMPSNNLLNTEQISQTYAYEATIEMINIAHNIADQNPDKLEICTDYATFAVASIKKKLRYFCILKVQRQSAQT
;
A
#
# COMPACT_ATOMS: atom_id res chain seq x y z
N MET A 1 23.22 4.04 -22.90
CA MET A 1 22.31 2.91 -22.58
C MET A 1 20.87 3.40 -22.65
N ILE A 2 20.05 2.79 -23.51
CA ILE A 2 18.60 3.01 -23.54
C ILE A 2 18.04 2.33 -22.28
N LYS A 3 17.25 3.06 -21.48
CA LYS A 3 16.55 2.48 -20.32
C LYS A 3 15.20 1.94 -20.80
N THR A 4 15.05 0.63 -20.82
CA THR A 4 13.75 -0.01 -21.10
C THR A 4 12.80 0.25 -19.93
N PRO A 5 11.65 0.92 -20.15
CA PRO A 5 10.65 1.07 -19.09
C PRO A 5 10.14 -0.29 -18.63
N VAL A 6 10.09 -0.50 -17.33
CA VAL A 6 9.56 -1.73 -16.73
C VAL A 6 8.19 -1.44 -16.14
N PHE A 7 7.23 -2.31 -16.47
CA PHE A 7 5.94 -2.36 -15.80
C PHE A 7 5.97 -3.43 -14.71
N ASP A 8 5.85 -3.02 -13.46
CA ASP A 8 5.74 -3.89 -12.31
C ASP A 8 4.27 -4.22 -12.04
N GLY A 9 3.92 -5.50 -12.20
CA GLY A 9 2.55 -5.97 -12.01
C GLY A 9 2.11 -6.04 -10.55
N HIS A 10 3.04 -6.02 -9.59
CA HIS A 10 2.72 -6.19 -8.18
C HIS A 10 3.86 -5.77 -7.24
N ASN A 11 3.60 -4.78 -6.40
CA ASN A 11 4.42 -4.52 -5.22
C ASN A 11 3.61 -4.12 -3.99
N ASP A 12 4.22 -4.31 -2.83
CA ASP A 12 3.63 -4.04 -1.51
C ASP A 12 4.14 -2.72 -0.90
N LEU A 13 4.41 -1.68 -1.72
CA LEU A 13 4.88 -0.38 -1.22
C LEU A 13 3.89 0.22 -0.21
N LEU A 14 2.59 0.19 -0.50
CA LEU A 14 1.57 0.77 0.37
C LEU A 14 1.50 0.05 1.72
N LEU A 15 1.62 -1.29 1.73
CA LEU A 15 1.74 -2.06 2.96
C LEU A 15 2.97 -1.64 3.77
N ALA A 16 4.12 -1.44 3.12
CA ALA A 16 5.34 -1.02 3.79
C ALA A 16 5.21 0.38 4.44
N LEU A 17 4.60 1.34 3.72
CA LEU A 17 4.34 2.69 4.22
C LEU A 17 3.32 2.70 5.37
N TRP A 18 2.25 1.94 5.22
CA TRP A 18 1.22 1.78 6.25
C TRP A 18 1.79 1.20 7.54
N ARG A 19 2.60 0.13 7.44
CA ARG A 19 3.26 -0.50 8.60
C ARG A 19 4.30 0.41 9.28
N SER A 20 4.93 1.32 8.53
CA SER A 20 5.84 2.32 9.10
C SER A 20 5.12 3.58 9.59
N ASN A 21 3.79 3.61 9.55
CA ASN A 21 2.98 4.78 9.87
C ASN A 21 3.33 6.03 9.02
N ASP A 22 3.85 5.83 7.81
CA ASP A 22 4.15 6.91 6.86
C ASP A 22 2.96 7.16 5.95
N LEU A 23 1.94 7.82 6.50
CA LEU A 23 0.66 8.03 5.82
C LEU A 23 0.74 9.07 4.69
N ASP A 24 1.79 9.89 4.68
CA ASP A 24 2.08 10.90 3.64
C ASP A 24 3.01 10.37 2.54
N GLY A 25 3.60 9.20 2.73
CA GLY A 25 4.55 8.60 1.80
C GLY A 25 5.87 9.36 1.65
N LYS A 26 6.33 10.03 2.72
CA LYS A 26 7.60 10.77 2.73
C LYS A 26 8.78 9.87 2.37
N ASP A 27 8.81 8.67 2.91
CA ASP A 27 9.85 7.67 2.63
C ASP A 27 9.89 7.28 1.15
N PHE A 28 8.72 7.19 0.51
CA PHE A 28 8.66 6.92 -0.93
C PHE A 28 9.22 8.10 -1.71
N ILE A 29 8.81 9.34 -1.38
CA ILE A 29 9.22 10.54 -2.13
C ILE A 29 10.71 10.86 -1.98
N PHE A 30 11.22 10.84 -0.74
CA PHE A 30 12.59 11.27 -0.43
C PHE A 30 13.60 10.12 -0.44
N GLY A 31 13.13 8.88 -0.51
CA GLY A 31 13.96 7.69 -0.41
C GLY A 31 13.98 7.14 1.00
N ARG A 32 14.18 5.82 1.09
CA ARG A 32 14.10 5.09 2.36
C ARG A 32 15.31 4.18 2.56
N GLN A 33 15.69 3.97 3.82
CA GLN A 33 16.83 3.10 4.14
C GLN A 33 16.52 1.61 3.92
N LYS A 34 15.27 1.19 4.15
CA LYS A 34 14.82 -0.21 4.03
C LYS A 34 13.69 -0.35 3.01
N GLY A 35 13.55 -1.53 2.43
CA GLY A 35 12.55 -1.85 1.39
C GLY A 35 13.10 -1.76 -0.02
N HIS A 36 12.27 -2.08 -1.02
CA HIS A 36 12.70 -2.21 -2.42
C HIS A 36 12.36 -1.00 -3.29
N ILE A 37 11.28 -0.29 -2.97
CA ILE A 37 10.69 0.74 -3.82
C ILE A 37 10.72 2.10 -3.12
N ASP A 38 11.30 3.07 -3.80
CA ASP A 38 11.16 4.51 -3.54
C ASP A 38 11.34 5.29 -4.85
N LEU A 39 10.91 6.55 -4.86
CA LEU A 39 10.93 7.42 -6.04
C LEU A 39 12.35 7.58 -6.62
N PRO A 40 13.42 7.82 -5.82
CA PRO A 40 14.78 7.86 -6.35
C PRO A 40 15.19 6.57 -7.08
N ARG A 41 14.85 5.38 -6.56
CA ARG A 41 15.13 4.09 -7.22
C ARG A 41 14.28 3.89 -8.47
N CYS A 42 12.97 4.19 -8.42
CA CYS A 42 12.07 4.07 -9.56
C CYS A 42 12.52 4.93 -10.75
N LYS A 43 13.05 6.14 -10.49
CA LYS A 43 13.60 7.03 -11.54
C LYS A 43 14.88 6.49 -12.18
N LYS A 44 15.66 5.66 -11.48
CA LYS A 44 16.88 5.05 -12.04
C LYS A 44 16.55 4.04 -13.14
N VAL A 45 15.47 3.28 -13.00
CA VAL A 45 15.08 2.18 -13.90
C VAL A 45 13.80 2.45 -14.73
N VAL A 46 13.18 3.62 -14.55
CA VAL A 46 11.89 3.98 -15.19
C VAL A 46 10.80 2.95 -14.85
N LEU A 47 10.57 2.77 -13.55
CA LEU A 47 9.54 1.85 -13.03
C LEU A 47 8.16 2.50 -13.04
N LYS A 48 7.20 1.82 -13.66
CA LYS A 48 5.75 2.06 -13.54
C LYS A 48 5.10 0.78 -13.05
N GLY A 49 3.86 0.81 -12.56
CA GLY A 49 3.24 -0.45 -12.16
C GLY A 49 1.94 -0.34 -11.38
N ILE A 50 1.69 -1.36 -10.58
CA ILE A 50 0.53 -1.47 -9.70
C ILE A 50 1.00 -1.42 -8.25
N PHE A 51 0.40 -0.52 -7.47
CA PHE A 51 0.46 -0.57 -6.02
C PHE A 51 -0.63 -1.52 -5.51
N ALA A 52 -0.20 -2.61 -4.84
CA ALA A 52 -1.14 -3.52 -4.23
C ALA A 52 -1.67 -2.95 -2.92
N ILE A 53 -2.97 -3.06 -2.72
CA ILE A 53 -3.61 -2.87 -1.41
C ILE A 53 -3.79 -4.26 -0.83
N PHE A 54 -3.00 -4.56 0.20
CA PHE A 54 -3.00 -5.84 0.88
C PHE A 54 -3.34 -5.63 2.35
N VAL A 55 -4.50 -6.12 2.78
CA VAL A 55 -4.87 -6.07 4.19
C VAL A 55 -4.22 -7.25 4.91
N PRO A 56 -3.29 -7.00 5.86
CA PRO A 56 -2.63 -8.09 6.55
C PRO A 56 -3.47 -8.56 7.75
N ALA A 57 -3.08 -9.67 8.39
CA ALA A 57 -3.73 -10.13 9.61
C ALA A 57 -3.70 -9.05 10.72
N THR A 58 -4.69 -9.07 11.62
CA THR A 58 -4.85 -8.03 12.66
C THR A 58 -3.65 -7.97 13.61
N ASN A 59 -3.01 -9.10 13.90
CA ASN A 59 -1.84 -9.17 14.78
C ASN A 59 -0.54 -8.58 14.20
N VAL A 60 -0.53 -8.21 12.92
CA VAL A 60 0.59 -7.53 12.24
C VAL A 60 0.27 -6.08 11.82
N ALA A 61 -0.93 -5.59 12.13
CA ALA A 61 -1.28 -4.18 11.97
C ALA A 61 -0.41 -3.31 12.90
N PRO A 62 0.04 -2.12 12.47
CA PRO A 62 0.81 -1.22 13.32
C PRO A 62 -0.06 -0.69 14.47
N GLU A 63 0.53 -0.46 15.65
CA GLU A 63 -0.21 0.04 16.82
C GLU A 63 -0.96 1.34 16.51
N ALA A 64 -0.31 2.23 15.75
CA ALA A 64 -0.88 3.52 15.35
C ALA A 64 -2.20 3.38 14.55
N PHE A 65 -2.43 2.26 13.85
CA PHE A 65 -3.72 1.99 13.20
C PHE A 65 -4.82 1.83 14.26
N TRP A 66 -4.60 1.06 15.32
CA TRP A 66 -5.59 0.86 16.37
C TRP A 66 -5.88 2.14 17.15
N GLU A 67 -4.87 3.00 17.33
CA GLU A 67 -5.03 4.33 17.92
C GLU A 67 -5.94 5.24 17.08
N ARG A 68 -5.84 5.17 15.75
CA ARG A 68 -6.70 5.94 14.82
C ARG A 68 -8.12 5.38 14.72
N HIS A 69 -8.31 4.10 15.02
CA HIS A 69 -9.58 3.38 14.89
C HIS A 69 -10.06 2.78 16.22
N PRO A 70 -10.29 3.61 17.26
CA PRO A 70 -10.60 3.12 18.62
C PRO A 70 -11.89 2.28 18.69
N ASP A 71 -12.83 2.48 17.76
CA ASP A 71 -14.09 1.74 17.72
C ASP A 71 -13.92 0.29 17.25
N LEU A 72 -12.86 -0.01 16.48
CA LEU A 72 -12.52 -1.39 16.10
C LEU A 72 -11.99 -2.19 17.30
N VAL A 73 -11.40 -1.52 18.29
CA VAL A 73 -10.83 -2.16 19.49
C VAL A 73 -11.94 -2.64 20.43
N LYS A 74 -13.04 -1.89 20.54
CA LYS A 74 -14.17 -2.21 21.44
C LYS A 74 -14.90 -3.51 21.06
N ASN A 75 -14.81 -3.92 19.80
CA ASN A 75 -15.41 -5.18 19.31
C ASN A 75 -14.51 -6.42 19.52
N LYS A 76 -13.46 -6.33 20.34
CA LYS A 76 -12.61 -7.48 20.75
C LYS A 76 -13.34 -8.49 21.67
N LYS A 77 -14.44 -9.09 21.24
CA LYS A 77 -14.83 -10.42 21.74
C LYS A 77 -14.05 -11.46 20.94
N GLY A 78 -12.80 -11.71 21.33
CA GLY A 78 -12.00 -12.81 20.77
C GLY A 78 -10.51 -12.55 20.54
N ALA A 79 -9.95 -11.38 20.90
CA ALA A 79 -8.52 -11.12 20.78
C ALA A 79 -7.88 -10.84 22.15
N THR A 80 -7.97 -11.81 23.05
CA THR A 80 -6.79 -12.20 23.84
C THR A 80 -6.01 -13.10 22.91
N GLU A 81 -5.01 -12.62 22.21
CA GLU A 81 -3.64 -12.71 22.71
C GLU A 81 -2.80 -11.55 22.19
N LYS A 82 -2.12 -10.88 23.12
CA LYS A 82 -0.91 -10.14 22.81
C LYS A 82 0.16 -11.16 22.42
N MET A 83 0.38 -11.35 21.12
CA MET A 83 1.67 -11.75 20.60
C MET A 83 1.97 -10.92 19.35
N PRO A 84 3.09 -10.17 19.29
CA PRO A 84 3.65 -9.75 18.02
C PRO A 84 4.06 -11.02 17.28
N SER A 85 3.16 -11.57 16.47
CA SER A 85 3.51 -12.63 15.54
C SER A 85 4.05 -11.96 14.29
N ASN A 86 5.27 -12.29 13.88
CA ASN A 86 5.80 -11.85 12.58
C ASN A 86 5.18 -12.63 11.41
N ASN A 87 4.09 -13.38 11.65
CA ASN A 87 3.49 -14.25 10.65
C ASN A 87 2.54 -13.48 9.74
N LEU A 88 3.11 -12.82 8.72
CA LEU A 88 2.36 -12.20 7.63
C LEU A 88 1.45 -13.19 6.88
N LEU A 89 1.76 -14.49 6.96
CA LEU A 89 0.99 -15.56 6.33
C LEU A 89 -0.13 -16.07 7.23
N ASN A 90 -0.45 -15.42 8.36
CA ASN A 90 -1.66 -15.75 9.10
C ASN A 90 -2.88 -15.56 8.19
N THR A 91 -3.56 -16.67 7.90
CA THR A 91 -4.74 -16.70 7.02
C THR A 91 -6.06 -16.71 7.79
N GLU A 92 -6.03 -16.52 9.11
CA GLU A 92 -7.23 -16.39 9.94
C GLU A 92 -8.17 -15.33 9.42
N GLN A 93 -9.47 -15.58 9.57
CA GLN A 93 -10.47 -14.69 9.05
C GLN A 93 -10.41 -13.31 9.73
N ILE A 94 -10.36 -12.25 8.93
CA ILE A 94 -10.40 -10.87 9.43
C ILE A 94 -11.82 -10.30 9.33
N SER A 95 -12.17 -9.35 10.20
CA SER A 95 -13.46 -8.68 10.12
C SER A 95 -13.54 -7.76 8.90
N GLN A 96 -14.74 -7.63 8.32
CA GLN A 96 -14.96 -6.73 7.18
C GLN A 96 -14.65 -5.27 7.53
N THR A 97 -14.97 -4.82 8.74
CA THR A 97 -14.71 -3.44 9.17
C THR A 97 -13.22 -3.15 9.28
N TYR A 98 -12.43 -4.07 9.84
CA TYR A 98 -10.97 -3.93 9.84
C TYR A 98 -10.41 -3.90 8.41
N ALA A 99 -10.87 -4.82 7.56
CA ALA A 99 -10.43 -4.88 6.18
C ALA A 99 -10.76 -3.61 5.40
N TYR A 100 -11.94 -3.04 5.63
CA TYR A 100 -12.36 -1.78 5.05
C TYR A 100 -11.43 -0.64 5.48
N GLU A 101 -11.24 -0.42 6.78
CA GLU A 101 -10.42 0.71 7.27
C GLU A 101 -8.96 0.61 6.83
N ALA A 102 -8.36 -0.58 6.90
CA ALA A 102 -7.00 -0.79 6.41
C ALA A 102 -6.88 -0.55 4.89
N THR A 103 -7.88 -0.96 4.12
CA THR A 103 -7.95 -0.69 2.67
C THR A 103 -8.01 0.81 2.41
N ILE A 104 -8.87 1.54 3.12
CA ILE A 104 -9.03 2.99 2.97
C ILE A 104 -7.72 3.72 3.34
N GLU A 105 -7.04 3.36 4.43
CA GLU A 105 -5.75 3.98 4.76
C GLU A 105 -4.71 3.78 3.65
N MET A 106 -4.61 2.59 3.07
CA MET A 106 -3.66 2.33 1.97
C MET A 106 -4.01 3.09 0.69
N ILE A 107 -5.30 3.20 0.35
CA ILE A 107 -5.76 4.05 -0.76
C ILE A 107 -5.40 5.51 -0.50
N ASN A 108 -5.65 6.00 0.72
CA ASN A 108 -5.35 7.38 1.10
C ASN A 108 -3.85 7.67 1.02
N ILE A 109 -2.97 6.73 1.40
CA ILE A 109 -1.51 6.88 1.20
C ILE A 109 -1.18 7.13 -0.28
N ALA A 110 -1.74 6.32 -1.19
CA ALA A 110 -1.47 6.46 -2.62
C ALA A 110 -1.95 7.82 -3.16
N HIS A 111 -3.14 8.26 -2.76
CA HIS A 111 -3.69 9.56 -3.14
C HIS A 111 -2.92 10.72 -2.52
N ASN A 112 -2.59 10.67 -1.23
CA ASN A 112 -1.79 11.68 -0.54
C ASN A 112 -0.44 11.90 -1.25
N ILE A 113 0.26 10.83 -1.62
CA ILE A 113 1.51 10.92 -2.38
C ILE A 113 1.29 11.65 -3.71
N ALA A 114 0.25 11.29 -4.45
CA ALA A 114 -0.05 11.86 -5.77
C ALA A 114 -0.46 13.34 -5.68
N ASP A 115 -1.37 13.66 -4.75
CA ASP A 115 -1.95 14.99 -4.57
C ASP A 115 -0.91 15.99 -4.06
N GLN A 116 -0.02 15.55 -3.17
CA GLN A 116 1.09 16.37 -2.68
C GLN A 116 2.25 16.47 -3.68
N ASN A 117 2.32 15.58 -4.68
CA ASN A 117 3.42 15.53 -5.66
C ASN A 117 2.90 15.34 -7.10
N PRO A 118 2.03 16.24 -7.62
CA PRO A 118 1.36 16.06 -8.90
C PRO A 118 2.33 16.13 -10.11
N ASP A 119 3.54 16.64 -9.91
CA ASP A 119 4.64 16.65 -10.87
C ASP A 119 5.45 15.34 -10.88
N LYS A 120 5.36 14.52 -9.81
CA LYS A 120 6.17 13.31 -9.63
C LYS A 120 5.38 12.02 -9.84
N LEU A 121 4.12 11.95 -9.39
CA LEU A 121 3.32 10.72 -9.38
C LEU A 121 1.85 10.97 -9.77
N GLU A 122 1.26 10.01 -10.48
CA GLU A 122 -0.16 9.95 -10.83
C GLU A 122 -0.73 8.58 -10.47
N ILE A 123 -1.92 8.56 -9.89
CA ILE A 123 -2.76 7.36 -9.82
C ILE A 123 -3.67 7.36 -11.05
N CYS A 124 -3.50 6.36 -11.91
CA CYS A 124 -4.30 6.18 -13.11
C CYS A 124 -5.50 5.27 -12.83
N THR A 125 -6.64 5.55 -13.46
CA THR A 125 -7.87 4.74 -13.38
C THR A 125 -8.22 4.06 -14.70
N ASP A 126 -7.52 4.42 -15.79
CA ASP A 126 -7.75 3.90 -17.12
C ASP A 126 -6.43 3.83 -17.91
N TYR A 127 -6.45 3.04 -18.99
CA TYR A 127 -5.27 2.86 -19.84
C TYR A 127 -4.90 4.11 -20.62
N ALA A 128 -5.84 4.96 -21.00
CA ALA A 128 -5.55 6.15 -21.80
C ALA A 128 -4.67 7.12 -20.98
N THR A 129 -5.04 7.39 -19.73
CA THR A 129 -4.27 8.19 -18.77
C THR A 129 -2.90 7.57 -18.52
N PHE A 130 -2.80 6.25 -18.42
CA PHE A 130 -1.52 5.56 -18.26
C PHE A 130 -0.61 5.68 -19.50
N ALA A 131 -1.17 5.48 -20.69
CA ALA A 131 -0.45 5.34 -21.96
C ALA A 131 0.09 6.66 -22.52
N VAL A 132 -0.39 7.83 -22.05
CA VAL A 132 0.13 9.13 -22.51
C VAL A 132 1.67 9.16 -22.38
N ALA A 133 2.39 9.28 -23.49
CA ALA A 133 3.84 9.40 -23.46
C ALA A 133 4.22 10.67 -22.68
N SER A 134 4.70 10.51 -21.44
CA SER A 134 4.96 11.68 -20.59
C SER A 134 6.20 12.43 -21.09
N ILE A 135 5.97 13.60 -21.68
CA ILE A 135 6.99 14.64 -21.90
C ILE A 135 7.61 15.08 -20.54
N LYS A 136 6.98 14.76 -19.39
CA LYS A 136 7.30 15.28 -18.05
C LYS A 136 8.03 14.32 -17.08
N LYS A 137 8.51 13.14 -17.48
CA LYS A 137 9.22 12.17 -16.57
C LYS A 137 8.44 11.78 -15.29
N LYS A 138 7.11 11.91 -15.30
CA LYS A 138 6.21 11.57 -14.18
C LYS A 138 6.03 10.04 -14.07
N LEU A 139 6.02 9.51 -12.85
CA LEU A 139 5.66 8.11 -12.61
C LEU A 139 4.14 7.93 -12.62
N ARG A 140 3.68 6.76 -13.08
CA ARG A 140 2.26 6.44 -13.18
C ARG A 140 2.00 5.04 -12.64
N TYR A 141 1.01 4.95 -11.76
CA TYR A 141 0.65 3.72 -11.07
C TYR A 141 -0.86 3.51 -11.08
N PHE A 142 -1.26 2.25 -11.06
CA PHE A 142 -2.63 1.85 -10.70
C PHE A 142 -2.65 1.39 -9.25
N CYS A 143 -3.82 1.43 -8.60
CA CYS A 143 -4.03 0.73 -7.32
C CYS A 143 -4.94 -0.48 -7.55
N ILE A 144 -4.58 -1.64 -7.00
CA ILE A 144 -5.41 -2.85 -7.08
C ILE A 144 -5.54 -3.48 -5.70
N LEU A 145 -6.79 -3.72 -5.30
CA LEU A 145 -7.10 -4.47 -4.09
C LEU A 145 -6.76 -5.95 -4.29
N LYS A 146 -5.86 -6.47 -3.44
CA LYS A 146 -5.53 -7.88 -3.39
C LYS A 146 -6.40 -8.55 -2.33
N VAL A 147 -7.51 -9.14 -2.78
CA VAL A 147 -8.39 -9.91 -1.91
C VAL A 147 -7.73 -11.24 -1.59
N GLN A 148 -7.27 -11.44 -0.36
CA GLN A 148 -6.90 -12.77 0.12
C GLN A 148 -8.19 -13.54 0.38
N ARG A 149 -8.45 -14.57 -0.43
CA ARG A 149 -9.62 -15.45 -0.29
C ARG A 149 -9.49 -16.23 1.01
N GLN A 150 -10.05 -15.72 2.09
CA GLN A 150 -10.20 -16.47 3.34
C GLN A 150 -11.40 -17.39 3.13
N SER A 151 -11.13 -18.70 3.06
CA SER A 151 -12.17 -19.70 2.82
C SER A 151 -13.29 -19.53 3.84
N ALA A 152 -14.50 -19.24 3.36
CA ALA A 152 -15.69 -19.46 4.16
C ALA A 152 -15.73 -20.97 4.46
N GLN A 153 -15.47 -21.34 5.72
CA GLN A 153 -15.88 -22.66 6.19
C GLN A 153 -17.42 -22.59 6.27
N THR A 154 -18.07 -23.19 5.27
CA THR A 154 -19.48 -23.59 5.30
C THR A 154 -19.69 -24.71 6.30
#